data_AF-A0A7X1CA65-F1
#
_entry.id   AF-A0A7X1CA65-F1
#
_cell.length_a   1.000
_cell.length_b   1.000
_cell.length_c   1.000
_cell.angle_alpha   90.00
_cell.angle_beta   90.00
_cell.angle_gamma   90.00
#
_symmetry.space_group_name_H-M   'P 1'
#
loop_
_entity.id
_entity.type
_entity.pdbx_description
1 polymer ?
#
loop_
_entity_poly.entity_id
_entity_poly.type
_entity_poly.pdbx_seq_one_letter_code
_entity_poly.pdbx_strand_id
1 'polypeptide(L)' 'MYLTTELSYQEVANFLKMNNPSLLANWLKMYRTLGIDGLSKQKGRPPTIGMAREK' A
#
# COMPACT_ATOMS: atom_id res chain seq x y z
N MET A 1 7.95 -8.74 19.16
CA MET A 1 6.85 -8.11 18.41
C MET A 1 7.48 -7.05 17.52
N TYR A 2 7.05 -6.83 16.27
CA TYR A 2 7.54 -5.71 15.41
C TYR A 2 7.33 -4.30 16.02
N LEU A 3 6.67 -4.28 17.18
CA LEU A 3 6.65 -3.28 18.25
C LEU A 3 8.01 -3.09 18.98
N THR A 4 9.12 -3.66 18.48
CA THR A 4 10.46 -3.60 19.11
C THR A 4 11.54 -3.02 18.18
N THR A 5 11.16 -2.32 17.10
CA THR A 5 12.12 -1.54 16.30
C THR A 5 11.79 -0.06 16.46
N GLU A 6 12.68 0.68 17.10
CA GLU A 6 12.65 2.11 17.46
C GLU A 6 12.64 3.06 16.23
N LEU A 7 11.85 2.76 15.21
CA LEU A 7 11.77 3.58 14.00
C LEU A 7 10.36 4.16 13.85
N SER A 8 10.29 5.49 13.88
CA SER A 8 9.08 6.23 13.54
C SER A 8 8.67 5.92 12.09
N TYR A 9 7.38 6.00 11.79
CA TYR A 9 6.87 5.92 10.42
C TYR A 9 7.56 6.92 9.48
N GLN A 10 8.02 8.06 10.00
CA GLN A 10 8.79 9.04 9.24
C GLN A 10 10.19 8.53 8.90
N GLU A 11 10.88 7.88 9.83
CA GLU A 11 12.22 7.31 9.59
C GLU A 11 12.18 6.21 8.54
N VAL A 12 11.15 5.35 8.60
CA VAL A 12 10.93 4.31 7.59
C VAL A 12 10.58 4.93 6.23
N ALA A 13 9.74 5.97 6.21
CA ALA A 13 9.44 6.68 4.97
C ALA A 13 10.68 7.35 4.37
N ASN A 14 11.53 7.98 5.20
CA ASN A 14 12.79 8.57 4.79
C ASN A 14 13.75 7.52 4.22
N PHE A 15 13.87 6.37 4.88
CA PHE A 15 14.69 5.24 4.40
C PHE A 15 14.21 4.72 3.04
N LEU A 16 12.90 4.60 2.87
CA LEU A 16 12.27 4.18 1.61
C LEU A 16 12.22 5.31 0.56
N LYS A 17 12.76 6.50 0.87
CA LYS A 17 12.65 7.73 0.06
C LYS A 17 11.22 8.02 -0.38
N MET A 18 10.27 7.70 0.49
CA MET A 18 8.85 7.96 0.29
C MET A 18 8.50 9.36 0.79
N ASN A 19 7.98 10.19 -0.12
CA ASN A 19 7.55 11.55 0.23
C ASN A 19 6.26 11.59 1.09
N ASN A 20 5.54 10.46 1.18
CA ASN A 20 4.23 10.37 1.80
C ASN A 20 4.20 9.34 2.94
N PRO A 21 4.63 9.69 4.17
CA PRO A 21 4.61 8.78 5.32
C PRO A 21 3.20 8.28 5.67
N SER A 22 2.16 9.08 5.40
CA SER A 22 0.76 8.68 5.61
C SER A 22 0.34 7.51 4.72
N LEU A 23 0.95 7.35 3.53
CA LEU A 23 0.68 6.22 2.63
C LEU A 23 1.18 4.91 3.24
N LEU A 24 2.38 4.94 3.84
CA LEU A 24 2.98 3.81 4.54
C LEU A 24 2.10 3.34 5.71
N ALA A 25 1.62 4.28 6.52
CA ALA A 25 0.72 3.96 7.63
C ALA A 25 -0.59 3.30 7.14
N ASN A 26 -1.16 3.80 6.04
CA ASN A 26 -2.38 3.23 5.47
C ASN A 26 -2.13 1.83 4.87
N TRP A 27 -1.01 1.61 4.17
CA TRP A 27 -0.63 0.29 3.68
C TRP A 27 -0.43 -0.70 4.82
N LEU A 28 0.24 -0.29 5.91
CA LEU A 28 0.42 -1.15 7.07
C LEU A 28 -0.92 -1.51 7.72
N LYS A 29 -1.85 -0.55 7.83
CA LYS A 29 -3.20 -0.81 8.33
C LYS A 29 -3.93 -1.84 7.45
N MET A 30 -3.93 -1.63 6.14
CA MET A 30 -4.55 -2.55 5.17
C MET A 30 -3.93 -3.93 5.22
N TYR A 31 -2.60 -4.02 5.32
CA TYR A 31 -1.88 -5.29 5.46
C TYR A 31 -2.23 -6.02 6.75
N ARG A 32 -2.36 -5.31 7.87
CA ARG A 32 -2.77 -5.91 9.15
C ARG A 32 -4.20 -6.44 9.13
N THR A 33 -5.10 -5.78 8.39
CA THR A 33 -6.52 -6.16 8.35
C THR A 33 -6.83 -7.23 7.31
N LEU A 34 -6.17 -7.17 6.15
CA LEU A 34 -6.53 -7.93 4.95
C LEU A 34 -5.34 -8.73 4.38
N GLY A 35 -4.18 -8.68 5.03
CA GLY A 35 -2.95 -9.30 4.53
C GLY A 35 -2.50 -8.69 3.20
N ILE A 36 -1.86 -9.52 2.38
CA ILE A 36 -1.36 -9.15 1.06
C ILE A 36 -2.51 -8.76 0.11
N ASP A 37 -3.69 -9.37 0.25
CA ASP A 37 -4.86 -9.07 -0.60
C ASP A 37 -5.28 -7.60 -0.50
N GLY A 38 -5.20 -7.02 0.70
CA GLY A 38 -5.50 -5.60 0.94
C GLY A 38 -4.57 -4.62 0.21
N LEU A 39 -3.37 -5.06 -0.17
CA LEU A 39 -2.41 -4.28 -0.95
C LEU A 39 -2.46 -4.60 -2.45
N SER A 40 -3.01 -5.76 -2.83
CA SER A 40 -3.12 -6.17 -4.23
C SER A 40 -4.20 -5.42 -5.01
N LYS A 41 -5.10 -4.71 -4.32
CA LYS A 41 -6.17 -3.92 -4.93
C LYS A 41 -5.58 -2.70 -5.64
N GLN A 42 -5.76 -2.63 -6.96
CA GLN A 42 -5.36 -1.47 -7.73
C GLN A 42 -6.21 -0.26 -7.29
N LYS A 43 -5.54 0.80 -6.81
CA LYS A 43 -6.22 2.03 -6.40
C LYS A 43 -6.67 2.81 -7.64
N GLY A 44 -7.98 3.05 -7.77
CA GLY A 44 -8.55 3.86 -8.86
C GLY A 44 -9.66 3.13 -9.62
N ARG A 45 -10.08 3.72 -10.75
CA ARG A 45 -11.11 3.12 -11.61
C ARG A 45 -10.53 1.87 -12.28
N PRO A 46 -11.24 0.73 -12.26
CA PRO A 46 -10.82 -0.43 -13.05
C PRO A 46 -10.73 -0.03 -14.53
N PRO A 47 -9.70 -0.50 -15.26
CA PRO A 47 -9.55 -0.15 -16.66
C PRO A 47 -10.77 -0.64 -17.45
N THR A 48 -11.31 0.21 -18.33
CA THR A 48 -12.49 -0.07 -19.17
C THR A 48 -12.19 -1.04 -20.32
N ILE A 49 -11.19 -1.90 -20.18
CA ILE A 49 -10.72 -2.88 -21.19
C ILE A 49 -11.64 -4.10 -21.17
N GLY A 50 -12.94 -3.85 -21.30
CA GLY A 50 -13.99 -4.87 -21.50
C GLY A 50 -14.86 -4.59 -22.72
N MET A 51 -14.63 -3.48 -23.44
CA MET A 51 -15.45 -3.11 -24.61
C MET A 51 -14.69 -3.14 -25.95
N ALA A 52 -13.40 -3.50 -25.94
CA ALA A 52 -12.61 -3.58 -27.16
C ALA A 52 -11.58 -4.71 -27.08
N ARG A 53 -12.05 -5.95 -27.26
CA ARG A 53 -11.33 -7.06 -27.92
C ARG A 53 -12.14 -8.35 -27.81
N GLU A 54 -13.18 -8.43 -28.65
CA GLU A 54 -13.71 -9.69 -29.14
C GLU A 54 -12.88 -10.07 -30.37
N LYS A 55 -12.48 -11.34 -30.46
CA LYS A 55 -11.84 -11.94 -31.64
C LYS A 55 -12.81 -12.93 -32.24
#